data_AF-A0AAN4YDA5-F1
#
_entry.id   AF-A0AAN4YDA5-F1
#
_cell.length_a   1.000
_cell.length_b   1.000
_cell.length_c   1.000
_cell.angle_alpha   90.00
_cell.angle_beta   90.00
_cell.angle_gamma   90.00
#
_symmetry.space_group_name_H-M   'P 1'
#
loop_
_entity.id
_entity.type
_entity.pdbx_description
1 polymer ?
#
loop_
_entity_poly.entity_id
_entity_poly.type
_entity_poly.pdbx_seq_one_letter_code
_entity_poly.pdbx_strand_id
1 'polypeptide(L)'
;MENLDFLVALELCHLYLLCGTLSMLRDLQRLLLSPRQMLFALIAASLVKSFAPYAAGSGISEIKCIIAGFVMKGFLGAWTLLIKSIALPLAIASGLSVGKEGPSVHFAVCAGNVISRLFSKYKQSASKTREVLTATAAAGVAVAFGSPIGGVLFSLEVRTCRSIAQAGY
;
A
#
# COMPACT_ATOMS: atom_id res chain seq x y z
N MET A 1 -1.56 8.84 8.43
CA MET A 1 -3.00 8.53 8.27
C MET A 1 -3.28 7.16 7.62
N GLU A 2 -2.30 6.25 7.45
CA GLU A 2 -2.52 4.99 6.69
C GLU A 2 -2.27 3.69 7.51
N ASN A 3 -1.74 3.79 8.74
CA ASN A 3 -1.67 2.65 9.68
C ASN A 3 -3.05 2.34 10.32
N LEU A 4 -4.04 3.18 10.06
CA LEU A 4 -5.39 3.03 10.60
C LEU A 4 -6.20 1.99 9.84
N ASP A 5 -5.97 1.71 8.55
CA ASP A 5 -6.92 0.92 7.74
C ASP A 5 -7.11 -0.53 8.22
N PHE A 6 -6.03 -1.22 8.63
CA PHE A 6 -6.13 -2.61 9.10
C PHE A 6 -6.54 -2.74 10.58
N LEU A 7 -6.17 -1.77 11.43
CA LEU A 7 -6.56 -1.77 12.85
C LEU A 7 -8.01 -1.27 13.01
N VAL A 8 -8.41 -0.28 12.21
CA VAL A 8 -9.81 0.17 12.08
C VAL A 8 -10.66 -0.91 11.44
N ALA A 9 -10.15 -1.72 10.50
CA ALA A 9 -10.88 -2.89 10.01
C ALA A 9 -11.18 -3.92 11.12
N LEU A 10 -10.27 -4.07 12.10
CA LEU A 10 -10.48 -4.95 13.26
C LEU A 10 -11.49 -4.34 14.26
N GLU A 11 -11.40 -3.04 14.53
CA GLU A 11 -12.37 -2.29 15.35
C GLU A 11 -13.76 -2.22 14.70
N LEU A 12 -13.83 -2.01 13.38
CA LEU A 12 -15.07 -2.05 12.60
C LEU A 12 -15.64 -3.47 12.52
N CYS A 13 -14.81 -4.51 12.55
CA CYS A 13 -15.28 -5.89 12.69
C CYS A 13 -15.93 -6.12 14.07
N HIS A 14 -15.38 -5.51 15.13
CA HIS A 14 -16.00 -5.49 16.46
C HIS A 14 -17.32 -4.69 16.47
N LEU A 15 -17.37 -3.56 15.77
CA LEU A 15 -18.59 -2.74 15.63
C LEU A 15 -19.68 -3.43 14.79
N TYR A 16 -19.29 -4.18 13.75
CA TYR A 16 -20.19 -5.00 12.93
C TYR A 16 -20.78 -6.17 13.74
N LEU A 17 -20.00 -6.73 14.66
CA LEU A 17 -20.46 -7.73 15.63
C LEU A 17 -21.50 -7.17 16.60
N LEU A 18 -21.37 -5.90 17.03
CA LEU A 18 -22.35 -5.21 17.88
C LEU A 18 -23.59 -4.73 17.10
N CYS A 19 -23.44 -4.31 15.85
CA CYS A 19 -24.52 -3.78 14.99
C CYS A 19 -25.36 -4.88 14.31
N GLY A 20 -24.97 -6.15 14.43
CA GLY A 20 -25.73 -7.31 13.93
C GLY A 20 -27.02 -7.62 14.71
N THR A 21 -27.20 -7.07 15.92
CA THR A 21 -28.35 -7.39 16.79
C THR A 21 -29.60 -6.54 16.49
N LEU A 22 -29.52 -5.52 15.64
CA LEU A 22 -30.57 -4.48 15.51
C LEU A 22 -31.27 -4.38 14.13
N SER A 23 -30.88 -5.17 13.14
CA SER A 23 -31.50 -5.13 11.79
C SER A 23 -32.29 -6.41 11.49
N MET A 24 -33.26 -6.70 12.35
CA MET A 24 -34.19 -7.84 12.25
C MET A 24 -35.31 -7.50 11.26
N LEU A 25 -35.11 -7.69 9.94
CA LEU A 25 -36.19 -7.76 8.92
C LEU A 25 -35.77 -8.12 7.47
N ARG A 26 -34.54 -8.59 7.18
CA ARG A 26 -34.13 -8.90 5.77
C ARG A 26 -33.23 -10.14 5.59
N ASP A 27 -33.30 -11.11 6.52
CA ASP A 27 -32.21 -12.07 6.78
C ASP A 27 -32.57 -13.56 6.59
N LEU A 28 -32.65 -14.02 5.34
CA LEU A 28 -32.51 -15.46 5.06
C LEU A 28 -31.36 -15.77 4.09
N GLN A 29 -31.02 -14.84 3.18
CA GLN A 29 -29.90 -15.01 2.23
C GLN A 29 -28.56 -14.44 2.75
N ARG A 30 -28.58 -13.53 3.74
CA ARG A 30 -27.37 -12.91 4.34
C ARG A 30 -26.80 -13.72 5.52
N LEU A 31 -27.62 -14.50 6.22
CA LEU A 31 -27.24 -15.26 7.42
C LEU A 31 -26.28 -16.43 7.12
N LEU A 32 -26.33 -17.00 5.90
CA LEU A 32 -25.39 -18.04 5.43
C LEU A 32 -24.07 -17.46 4.89
N LEU A 33 -24.03 -16.16 4.57
CA LEU A 33 -22.89 -15.50 3.91
C LEU A 33 -21.92 -14.82 4.89
N SER A 34 -22.38 -14.49 6.10
CA SER A 34 -21.61 -13.80 7.15
C SER A 34 -20.38 -14.55 7.68
N PRO A 35 -20.39 -15.88 7.97
CA PRO A 35 -19.20 -16.54 8.51
C PRO A 35 -18.08 -16.66 7.48
N ARG A 36 -18.43 -16.78 6.20
CA ARG A 36 -17.45 -16.87 5.10
C ARG A 36 -16.64 -15.58 4.97
N GLN A 37 -17.28 -14.42 5.10
CA GLN A 37 -16.63 -13.10 4.98
C GLN A 37 -15.68 -12.84 6.16
N MET A 38 -16.10 -13.20 7.38
CA MET A 38 -15.23 -13.13 8.57
C MET A 38 -14.03 -14.07 8.45
N LEU A 39 -14.20 -15.29 7.93
CA LEU A 39 -13.10 -16.23 7.73
C LEU A 39 -12.06 -15.66 6.76
N PHE A 40 -12.49 -15.06 5.65
CA PHE A 40 -11.58 -14.40 4.71
C PHE A 40 -10.84 -13.21 5.33
N ALA A 41 -11.51 -12.39 6.14
CA ALA A 41 -10.88 -11.26 6.84
C ALA A 41 -9.85 -11.72 7.88
N LEU A 42 -10.18 -12.74 8.68
CA LEU A 42 -9.29 -13.29 9.71
C LEU A 42 -8.06 -13.97 9.10
N ILE A 43 -8.24 -14.72 8.02
CA ILE A 43 -7.12 -15.34 7.28
C ILE A 43 -6.22 -14.25 6.69
N ALA A 44 -6.79 -13.20 6.08
CA ALA A 44 -6.02 -12.09 5.52
C ALA A 44 -5.22 -11.35 6.60
N ALA A 45 -5.85 -11.03 7.73
CA ALA A 45 -5.21 -10.33 8.85
C ALA A 45 -4.11 -11.19 9.51
N SER A 46 -4.36 -12.49 9.71
CA SER A 46 -3.38 -13.43 10.25
C SER A 46 -2.17 -13.58 9.32
N LEU A 47 -2.40 -13.65 8.01
CA LEU A 47 -1.35 -13.76 6.99
C LEU A 47 -0.44 -12.53 6.97
N VAL A 48 -1.01 -11.32 6.97
CA VAL A 48 -0.21 -10.07 6.99
C VAL A 48 0.58 -9.95 8.29
N LYS A 49 -0.04 -10.25 9.44
CA LYS A 49 0.60 -10.17 10.75
C LYS A 49 1.75 -11.17 10.92
N SER A 50 1.63 -12.37 10.33
CA SER A 50 2.61 -13.44 10.48
C SER A 50 3.76 -13.36 9.45
N PHE A 51 3.49 -12.96 8.20
CA PHE A 51 4.50 -13.01 7.12
C PHE A 51 5.26 -11.70 6.90
N ALA A 52 4.65 -10.54 7.14
CA ALA A 52 5.30 -9.25 6.92
C ALA A 52 4.59 -8.10 7.66
N PRO A 53 4.91 -7.84 8.94
CA PRO A 53 4.38 -6.66 9.65
C PRO A 53 4.77 -5.33 8.97
N TYR A 54 5.85 -5.32 8.19
CA TYR A 54 6.27 -4.19 7.35
C TYR A 54 5.36 -3.91 6.14
N ALA A 55 4.44 -4.82 5.81
CA ALA A 55 3.47 -4.61 4.73
C ALA A 55 2.20 -3.88 5.22
N ALA A 56 2.09 -3.60 6.53
CA ALA A 56 0.99 -2.84 7.10
C ALA A 56 1.05 -1.37 6.62
N GLY A 57 -0.08 -0.84 6.18
CA GLY A 57 -0.21 0.51 5.65
C GLY A 57 -0.16 0.61 4.13
N SER A 58 -0.33 1.81 3.59
CA SER A 58 -0.48 2.10 2.16
C SER A 58 0.82 2.00 1.36
N GLY A 59 1.97 2.34 1.97
CA GLY A 59 3.27 2.30 1.32
C GLY A 59 3.74 3.61 0.71
N ILE A 60 2.83 4.58 0.51
CA ILE A 60 3.15 5.87 -0.12
C ILE A 60 4.11 6.67 0.76
N SER A 61 3.85 6.70 2.07
CA SER A 61 4.68 7.39 3.06
C SER A 61 6.11 6.83 3.09
N GLU A 62 6.29 5.50 3.07
CA GLU A 62 7.62 4.88 3.03
C GLU A 62 8.33 5.12 1.69
N ILE A 63 7.62 5.02 0.56
CA ILE A 63 8.17 5.33 -0.76
C ILE A 63 8.72 6.76 -0.80
N LYS A 64 7.97 7.72 -0.24
CA LYS A 64 8.40 9.12 -0.15
C LYS A 64 9.68 9.26 0.69
N CYS A 65 9.79 8.56 1.82
CA CYS A 65 11.01 8.51 2.63
C CYS A 65 12.21 7.91 1.88
N ILE A 66 11.99 6.82 1.13
CA ILE A 66 13.05 6.15 0.35
C ILE A 66 13.58 7.07 -0.75
N ILE A 67 12.69 7.79 -1.41
CA ILE A 67 13.05 8.78 -2.42
C ILE A 67 13.77 9.99 -1.79
N ALA A 68 13.32 10.46 -0.63
CA ALA A 68 13.92 11.59 0.08
C ALA A 68 15.38 11.32 0.49
N GLY A 69 15.74 10.05 0.71
CA GLY A 69 17.11 9.65 0.99
C GLY A 69 17.22 8.49 1.99
N PHE A 70 16.16 8.25 2.76
CA PHE A 70 16.14 7.28 3.85
C PHE A 70 15.83 5.88 3.33
N VAL A 71 16.88 5.09 3.07
CA VAL A 71 16.74 3.73 2.53
C VAL A 71 16.31 2.77 3.64
N MET A 72 15.05 2.37 3.65
CA MET A 72 14.53 1.29 4.49
C MET A 72 14.79 -0.08 3.84
N LYS A 73 15.69 -0.87 4.41
CA LYS A 73 15.98 -2.23 3.95
C LYS A 73 14.75 -3.12 4.20
N GLY A 74 14.30 -3.85 3.18
CA GLY A 74 13.15 -4.77 3.26
C GLY A 74 11.82 -4.22 2.73
N PHE A 75 11.67 -2.89 2.59
CA PHE A 75 10.42 -2.28 2.12
C PHE A 75 10.18 -2.46 0.60
N LEU A 76 11.25 -2.38 -0.20
CA LEU A 76 11.23 -2.74 -1.64
C LEU A 76 11.41 -4.25 -1.88
N GLY A 77 11.08 -5.08 -0.91
CA GLY A 77 11.09 -6.53 -1.06
C GLY A 77 10.00 -6.97 -2.03
N ALA A 78 10.34 -7.82 -3.01
CA ALA A 78 9.31 -8.46 -3.84
C ALA A 78 8.32 -9.28 -2.99
N TRP A 79 8.81 -9.86 -1.89
CA TRP A 79 8.02 -10.64 -0.95
C TRP A 79 6.92 -9.83 -0.24
N THR A 80 7.23 -8.63 0.25
CA THR A 80 6.25 -7.76 0.93
C THR A 80 5.19 -7.26 -0.06
N LEU A 81 5.59 -6.96 -1.29
CA LEU A 81 4.67 -6.60 -2.37
C LEU A 81 3.72 -7.75 -2.75
N LEU A 82 4.23 -8.98 -2.86
CA LEU A 82 3.40 -10.15 -3.18
C LEU A 82 2.34 -10.39 -2.11
N ILE A 83 2.74 -10.33 -0.83
CA ILE A 83 1.80 -10.47 0.29
C ILE A 83 0.73 -9.38 0.24
N LYS A 84 1.11 -8.13 -0.02
CA LYS A 84 0.18 -7.00 -0.12
C LYS A 84 -0.80 -7.14 -1.29
N SER A 85 -0.32 -7.62 -2.43
CA SER A 85 -1.15 -7.87 -3.62
C SER A 85 -2.14 -9.02 -3.45
N ILE A 86 -1.86 -9.98 -2.57
CA ILE A 86 -2.78 -11.10 -2.25
C ILE A 86 -3.73 -10.70 -1.12
N ALA A 87 -3.25 -9.94 -0.13
CA ALA A 87 -4.05 -9.48 1.00
C ALA A 87 -5.15 -8.49 0.57
N LEU A 88 -4.89 -7.62 -0.41
CA LEU A 88 -5.85 -6.61 -0.86
C LEU A 88 -7.12 -7.22 -1.50
N PRO A 89 -7.05 -8.15 -2.48
CA PRO A 89 -8.22 -8.86 -2.99
C PRO A 89 -8.98 -9.64 -1.90
N LEU A 90 -8.27 -10.24 -0.94
CA LEU A 90 -8.88 -10.94 0.19
C LEU A 90 -9.67 -9.99 1.10
N ALA A 91 -9.15 -8.78 1.34
CA ALA A 91 -9.85 -7.75 2.11
C ALA A 91 -11.07 -7.18 1.38
N ILE A 92 -10.99 -7.01 0.05
CA ILE A 92 -12.15 -6.60 -0.76
C ILE A 92 -13.21 -7.72 -0.77
N ALA A 93 -12.79 -8.99 -0.85
CA ALA A 93 -13.68 -10.15 -0.81
C ALA A 93 -14.42 -10.31 0.53
N SER A 94 -13.85 -9.81 1.64
CA SER A 94 -14.53 -9.77 2.94
C SER A 94 -15.49 -8.58 3.09
N GLY A 95 -15.54 -7.66 2.13
CA GLY A 95 -16.41 -6.48 2.15
C GLY A 95 -15.82 -5.28 2.89
N LEU A 96 -14.52 -5.30 3.20
CA LEU A 96 -13.82 -4.15 3.78
C LEU A 96 -13.56 -3.09 2.69
N SER A 97 -13.91 -1.85 2.99
CA SER A 97 -13.62 -0.70 2.13
C SER A 97 -12.15 -0.29 2.27
N VAL A 98 -11.25 -1.01 1.60
CA VAL A 98 -9.80 -0.74 1.60
C VAL A 98 -9.39 -0.01 0.32
N GLY A 99 -8.52 0.99 0.45
CA GLY A 99 -7.98 1.74 -0.69
C GLY A 99 -7.00 0.93 -1.54
N LYS A 100 -7.28 0.78 -2.84
CA LYS A 100 -6.41 0.10 -3.83
C LYS A 100 -5.24 0.96 -4.34
N GLU A 101 -5.25 2.26 -4.02
CA GLU A 101 -4.33 3.24 -4.61
C GLU A 101 -2.89 3.05 -4.11
N GLY A 102 -2.69 2.85 -2.80
CA GLY A 102 -1.37 2.65 -2.20
C GLY A 102 -0.59 1.47 -2.78
N PRO A 103 -1.16 0.25 -2.83
CA PRO A 103 -0.51 -0.91 -3.43
C PRO A 103 -0.16 -0.74 -4.91
N SER A 104 -0.98 -0.02 -5.68
CA SER A 104 -0.72 0.25 -7.11
C SER A 104 0.56 1.08 -7.30
N VAL A 105 0.71 2.16 -6.52
CA VAL A 105 1.91 3.01 -6.55
C VAL A 105 3.14 2.21 -6.10
N HIS A 106 3.01 1.38 -5.06
CA HIS A 106 4.10 0.53 -4.58
C HIS A 106 4.54 -0.48 -5.65
N PHE A 107 3.60 -1.05 -6.41
CA PHE A 107 3.91 -1.94 -7.52
C PHE A 107 4.76 -1.26 -8.59
N ALA A 108 4.39 -0.05 -9.01
CA ALA A 108 5.14 0.73 -9.99
C ALA A 108 6.58 1.03 -9.53
N VAL A 109 6.76 1.40 -8.26
CA VAL A 109 8.08 1.71 -7.68
C VAL A 109 8.95 0.47 -7.56
N CYS A 110 8.38 -0.67 -7.16
CA CYS A 110 9.09 -1.95 -7.15
C CYS A 110 9.53 -2.37 -8.55
N ALA A 111 8.67 -2.21 -9.57
CA ALA A 111 9.03 -2.45 -10.96
C ALA A 111 10.19 -1.53 -11.40
N GLY A 112 10.13 -0.24 -11.06
CA GLY A 112 11.22 0.72 -11.31
C GLY A 112 12.54 0.33 -10.64
N ASN A 113 12.49 -0.21 -9.42
CA ASN A 113 13.66 -0.71 -8.72
C ASN A 113 14.25 -1.98 -9.37
N VAL A 114 13.43 -2.90 -9.87
CA VAL A 114 13.90 -4.08 -10.62
C VAL A 114 14.55 -3.65 -11.93
N ILE A 115 13.92 -2.74 -12.67
CA ILE A 115 14.47 -2.18 -13.92
C ILE A 115 15.80 -1.47 -13.63
N SER A 116 15.88 -0.68 -12.57
CA SER A 116 17.13 0.01 -12.17
C SER A 116 18.26 -0.97 -11.82
N ARG A 117 17.94 -2.17 -11.33
CA ARG A 117 18.91 -3.23 -11.00
C ARG A 117 19.38 -4.01 -12.23
N LEU A 118 18.55 -4.14 -13.26
CA LEU A 118 18.91 -4.81 -14.52
C LEU A 118 19.99 -4.03 -15.29
N PHE A 119 19.99 -2.70 -15.18
CA PHE A 119 21.00 -1.86 -15.83
C PHE A 119 22.15 -1.49 -14.88
N SER A 120 23.32 -2.10 -15.07
CA SER A 120 24.54 -1.89 -14.26
C SER A 120 24.99 -0.41 -14.20
N LYS A 121 24.69 0.38 -15.24
CA LYS A 121 24.97 1.83 -15.33
C LYS A 121 24.17 2.67 -14.31
N TYR A 122 22.99 2.20 -13.90
CA TYR A 122 22.12 2.87 -12.91
C TYR A 122 22.35 2.36 -11.49
N LYS A 123 22.80 1.10 -11.35
CA LYS A 123 23.15 0.47 -10.07
C LYS A 123 24.26 1.20 -9.31
N GLN A 124 25.23 1.78 -10.01
CA GLN A 124 26.40 2.45 -9.43
C GLN A 124 26.08 3.84 -8.84
N SER A 125 25.01 4.50 -9.30
CA SER A 125 24.66 5.86 -8.85
C SER A 125 23.34 5.86 -8.08
N ALA A 126 23.42 6.08 -6.76
CA ALA A 126 22.25 6.21 -5.89
C ALA A 126 21.35 7.39 -6.30
N SER A 127 21.91 8.45 -6.89
CA SER A 127 21.12 9.60 -7.34
C SER A 127 20.23 9.24 -8.53
N LYS A 128 20.77 8.51 -9.52
CA LYS A 128 19.98 8.07 -10.69
C LYS A 128 18.92 7.03 -10.33
N THR A 129 19.24 6.11 -9.43
CA THR A 129 18.24 5.16 -8.93
C THR A 129 17.06 5.88 -8.26
N ARG A 130 17.33 6.93 -7.47
CA ARG A 130 16.27 7.74 -6.85
C ARG A 130 15.44 8.51 -7.88
N GLU A 131 16.04 8.97 -8.97
CA GLU A 131 15.33 9.64 -10.06
C GLU A 131 14.37 8.68 -10.79
N VAL A 132 14.81 7.44 -11.05
CA VAL A 132 13.94 6.39 -11.61
C VAL A 132 12.81 6.04 -10.63
N LEU A 133 13.09 5.97 -9.32
CA LEU A 133 12.07 5.75 -8.30
C LEU A 133 11.05 6.90 -8.25
N THR A 134 11.48 8.17 -8.36
CA THR A 134 10.53 9.30 -8.47
C THR A 134 9.65 9.21 -9.71
N ALA A 135 10.25 8.91 -10.87
CA ALA A 135 9.53 8.85 -12.13
C ALA A 135 8.50 7.71 -12.12
N THR A 136 8.88 6.54 -11.60
CA THR A 136 7.98 5.39 -11.49
C THR A 136 6.90 5.58 -10.43
N ALA A 137 7.18 6.25 -9.31
CA ALA A 137 6.16 6.62 -8.34
C ALA A 137 5.13 7.60 -8.94
N ALA A 138 5.59 8.62 -9.67
CA ALA A 138 4.72 9.58 -10.35
C ALA A 138 3.83 8.89 -11.41
N ALA A 139 4.40 7.99 -12.21
CA ALA A 139 3.66 7.18 -13.17
C ALA A 139 2.65 6.25 -12.47
N GLY A 140 3.05 5.62 -11.36
CA GLY A 140 2.16 4.79 -10.53
C GLY A 140 0.97 5.56 -10.00
N VAL A 141 1.18 6.77 -9.48
CA VAL A 141 0.11 7.67 -9.01
C VAL A 141 -0.79 8.08 -10.17
N ALA A 142 -0.23 8.44 -11.33
CA ALA A 142 -1.03 8.80 -12.50
C ALA A 142 -1.94 7.65 -12.97
N VAL A 143 -1.45 6.40 -12.93
CA VAL A 143 -2.22 5.21 -13.30
C VAL A 143 -3.26 4.85 -12.23
N ALA A 144 -2.90 4.96 -10.95
CA ALA A 144 -3.78 4.66 -9.83
C ALA A 144 -5.04 5.55 -9.83
N PHE A 145 -4.83 6.87 -9.96
CA PHE A 145 -5.90 7.87 -9.92
C PHE A 145 -6.47 8.26 -11.29
N GLY A 146 -5.90 7.78 -12.39
CA GLY A 146 -6.29 8.18 -13.75
C GLY A 146 -6.03 9.66 -14.06
N SER A 147 -5.13 10.32 -13.31
CA SER A 147 -4.83 11.74 -13.44
C SER A 147 -3.33 12.00 -13.63
N PRO A 148 -2.88 12.37 -14.85
CA PRO A 148 -1.46 12.65 -15.09
C PRO A 148 -0.97 13.88 -14.33
N ILE A 149 -1.83 14.88 -14.10
CA ILE A 149 -1.50 16.09 -13.35
C ILE A 149 -1.18 15.75 -11.89
N GLY A 150 -1.94 14.82 -11.28
CA GLY A 150 -1.68 14.34 -9.93
C GLY A 150 -0.31 13.67 -9.79
N GLY A 151 0.11 12.88 -10.79
CA GLY A 151 1.43 12.27 -10.81
C GLY A 151 2.58 13.29 -10.87
N VAL A 152 2.44 14.35 -11.67
CA VAL A 152 3.45 15.42 -11.78
C VAL A 152 3.54 16.22 -10.49
N LEU A 153 2.41 16.61 -9.89
CA LEU A 153 2.38 17.30 -8.60
C LEU A 153 3.05 16.47 -7.50
N PHE A 154 2.75 15.17 -7.46
CA PHE A 154 3.39 14.25 -6.53
C PHE A 154 4.92 14.22 -6.74
N SER A 155 5.39 14.15 -7.99
CA SER A 155 6.83 14.19 -8.27
C SER A 155 7.50 15.47 -7.80
N LEU A 156 6.83 16.62 -7.96
CA LEU A 156 7.35 17.92 -7.52
C LEU A 156 7.43 17.98 -5.99
N GLU A 157 6.37 17.58 -5.30
CA GLU A 157 6.32 17.54 -3.84
C GLU A 157 7.47 16.69 -3.27
N VAL A 158 7.70 15.51 -3.86
CA VAL A 158 8.74 14.59 -3.42
C VAL A 158 10.15 15.16 -3.68
N ARG A 159 10.37 15.83 -4.82
CA ARG A 159 11.67 16.48 -5.13
C ARG A 159 11.94 17.68 -4.22
N THR A 160 10.92 18.48 -3.93
CA THR A 160 11.02 19.60 -2.98
C THR A 160 11.36 19.09 -1.58
N CYS A 161 10.68 18.05 -1.12
CA CYS A 161 10.94 17.44 0.19
C CYS A 161 12.39 16.92 0.30
N ARG A 162 12.94 16.37 -0.79
CA ARG A 162 14.37 15.99 -0.85
C ARG A 162 15.30 17.21 -0.76
N SER A 163 15.01 18.28 -1.49
CA SER A 163 15.84 19.50 -1.44
C SER A 163 15.92 20.07 -0.03
N ILE A 164 14.79 20.07 0.70
CA ILE A 164 14.73 20.54 2.09
C ILE A 164 15.52 19.58 3.00
N ALA A 165 15.35 18.27 2.84
CA ALA A 165 16.08 17.28 3.62
C ALA A 165 17.61 17.33 3.40
N GLN A 166 18.07 17.77 2.22
CA GLN A 166 19.49 17.98 1.95
C GLN A 166 20.01 19.37 2.37
N ALA A 167 19.15 20.38 2.51
CA ALA A 167 19.53 21.72 2.95
C ALA A 167 19.65 21.86 4.49
N GLY A 168 19.10 20.90 5.24
CA GLY A 168 19.22 20.83 6.70
C GLY A 168 20.42 20.03 7.22
N TYR A 169 21.33 19.60 6.33
CA TYR A 169 22.57 18.90 6.62
C TYR A 169 23.78 19.71 6.18
#